data_AF-A0A0F8XDN2-F1
#
_entry.id   AF-A0A0F8XDN2-F1
#
_cell.length_a   1.000
_cell.length_b   1.000
_cell.length_c   1.000
_cell.angle_alpha   90.00
_cell.angle_beta   90.00
_cell.angle_gamma   90.00
#
_symmetry.space_group_name_H-M   'P 1'
#
loop_
_entity.id
_entity.type
_entity.pdbx_description
1 polymer ?
#
loop_
_entity_poly.entity_id
_entity_poly.type
_entity_poly.pdbx_seq_one_letter_code
_entity_poly.pdbx_strand_id
1 'polypeptide(L)'
;GAWLGGGGISLTDASRQQIADNVAAGLAPLSAGDTVTVIADFPVIAEGTLDGPGGYATLYVPAGTEVTSTYITDATGAPLDARPARASTGSGVSKGWGPKGQQTFDISPNGWSPSDTAQCQAAGFSIADCNAGLAYIYGDTGIFYSTRSDTQLFANGSDIATLENGYLVNPTNGSPWPSVGGMGTARVHNKWDAVQINAFGSGGTIDPNGFSTQEETTITGGRGATPFRAGSPVAGPESGSDWDRYGTTGPWNRISYPGSCEANDPLLAGPDGPATGDGSVFPETLDPGVNSFEVCTETTSGFNLNTSSATTLPSDTNAVRYAFGGIAQGETYFAVMEVKITDIENVGYFNAEGHGG
;
A
#
# COMPACT_ATOMS: atom_id res chain seq x y z
N GLY A 1 6.99 7.20 -10.57
CA GLY A 1 6.16 7.25 -9.35
C GLY A 1 6.36 8.55 -8.58
N ALA A 2 5.34 8.99 -7.86
CA ALA A 2 5.41 9.70 -6.56
C ALA A 2 4.83 8.68 -5.54
N TRP A 3 5.22 8.52 -4.29
CA TRP A 3 5.45 9.47 -3.20
C TRP A 3 6.39 8.74 -2.22
N LEU A 4 7.64 9.21 -2.08
CA LEU A 4 8.77 8.59 -1.33
C LEU A 4 9.79 7.76 -2.16
N GLY A 5 10.12 8.18 -3.37
CA GLY A 5 11.54 8.17 -3.78
C GLY A 5 12.03 6.90 -4.44
N GLY A 6 11.09 5.99 -4.68
CA GLY A 6 11.19 4.90 -5.61
C GLY A 6 9.93 4.79 -6.46
N GLY A 7 9.96 3.93 -7.48
CA GLY A 7 8.90 3.76 -8.47
C GLY A 7 9.38 4.01 -9.89
N GLY A 8 10.67 3.76 -10.15
CA GLY A 8 11.13 3.40 -11.47
C GLY A 8 10.53 2.04 -11.82
N ILE A 9 10.03 1.91 -13.03
CA ILE A 9 9.56 0.64 -13.55
C ILE A 9 10.37 0.32 -14.80
N SER A 10 10.78 -0.93 -14.92
CA SER A 10 11.49 -1.42 -16.08
C SER A 10 11.06 -2.82 -16.41
N LEU A 11 11.36 -3.25 -17.63
CA LEU A 11 11.38 -4.67 -17.96
C LEU A 11 12.58 -5.33 -17.28
N THR A 12 12.54 -6.64 -17.07
CA THR A 12 13.76 -7.38 -16.72
C THR A 12 14.71 -7.48 -17.92
N ASP A 13 15.99 -7.79 -17.68
CA ASP A 13 16.95 -8.03 -18.77
C ASP A 13 16.50 -9.18 -19.68
N ALA A 14 15.90 -10.23 -19.12
CA ALA A 14 15.40 -11.35 -19.89
C ALA A 14 14.28 -10.93 -20.84
N SER A 15 13.28 -10.18 -20.36
CA SER A 15 12.19 -9.68 -21.21
C SER A 15 12.69 -8.68 -22.26
N ARG A 16 13.65 -7.81 -21.91
CA ARG A 16 14.31 -6.92 -22.89
C ARG A 16 15.03 -7.70 -23.97
N GLN A 17 15.79 -8.73 -23.59
CA GLN A 17 16.57 -9.53 -24.53
C GLN A 17 15.64 -10.31 -25.47
N GLN A 18 14.56 -10.91 -24.96
CA GLN A 18 13.55 -11.58 -25.79
C GLN A 18 12.96 -10.63 -26.84
N ILE A 19 12.59 -9.43 -26.44
CA ILE A 19 12.08 -8.40 -27.35
C ILE A 19 13.13 -8.03 -28.40
N ALA A 20 14.39 -7.83 -27.99
CA ALA A 20 15.48 -7.50 -28.89
C ALA A 20 15.77 -8.63 -29.90
N ASP A 21 15.73 -9.88 -29.46
CA ASP A 21 15.94 -11.07 -30.29
C ASP A 21 14.83 -11.22 -31.34
N ASN A 22 13.56 -11.02 -30.93
CA ASN A 22 12.42 -11.02 -31.85
C ASN A 22 12.60 -9.96 -32.95
N VAL A 23 12.97 -8.73 -32.57
CA VAL A 23 13.21 -7.63 -33.52
C VAL A 23 14.38 -7.96 -34.46
N ALA A 24 15.49 -8.49 -33.93
CA ALA A 24 16.64 -8.89 -34.74
C ALA A 24 16.32 -10.01 -35.74
N ALA A 25 15.38 -10.88 -35.39
CA ALA A 25 14.86 -11.94 -36.27
C ALA A 25 13.81 -11.46 -37.28
N GLY A 26 13.41 -10.18 -37.25
CA GLY A 26 12.36 -9.62 -38.12
C GLY A 26 10.94 -10.03 -37.71
N LEU A 27 10.74 -10.46 -36.47
CA LEU A 27 9.44 -10.79 -35.88
C LEU A 27 8.84 -9.57 -35.16
N ALA A 28 7.56 -9.67 -34.79
CA ALA A 28 6.93 -8.67 -33.92
C ALA A 28 7.64 -8.65 -32.54
N PRO A 29 7.86 -7.47 -31.92
CA PRO A 29 8.55 -7.36 -30.63
C PRO A 29 7.89 -8.21 -29.53
N LEU A 30 6.56 -8.22 -29.51
CA LEU A 30 5.70 -9.01 -28.62
C LEU A 30 4.51 -9.54 -29.42
N SER A 31 3.94 -10.64 -28.97
CA SER A 31 2.74 -11.28 -29.50
C SER A 31 1.82 -11.75 -28.37
N ALA A 32 0.53 -11.93 -28.67
CA ALA A 32 -0.38 -12.57 -27.73
C ALA A 32 0.13 -13.97 -27.36
N GLY A 33 0.15 -14.27 -26.06
CA GLY A 33 0.74 -15.48 -25.48
C GLY A 33 2.17 -15.30 -24.97
N ASP A 34 2.87 -14.23 -25.36
CA ASP A 34 4.18 -13.92 -24.78
C ASP A 34 4.04 -13.52 -23.31
N THR A 35 5.10 -13.73 -22.56
CA THR A 35 5.22 -13.33 -21.17
C THR A 35 6.28 -12.23 -21.04
N VAL A 36 5.95 -11.18 -20.29
CA VAL A 36 6.87 -10.11 -19.95
C VAL A 36 6.93 -9.93 -18.44
N THR A 37 8.12 -9.68 -17.93
CA THR A 37 8.36 -9.46 -16.51
C THR A 37 8.76 -8.00 -16.32
N VAL A 38 8.00 -7.29 -15.51
CA VAL A 38 8.32 -5.93 -15.05
C VAL A 38 8.85 -5.98 -13.63
N ILE A 39 9.75 -5.06 -13.34
CA ILE A 39 10.37 -4.86 -12.04
C ILE A 39 10.23 -3.39 -11.68
N ALA A 40 9.75 -3.13 -10.46
CA ALA A 40 9.67 -1.79 -9.91
C ALA A 40 10.38 -1.74 -8.56
N ASP A 41 11.14 -0.69 -8.31
CA ASP A 41 11.78 -0.47 -7.02
C ASP A 41 10.76 -0.01 -5.97
N PHE A 42 10.90 -0.54 -4.76
CA PHE A 42 10.21 0.01 -3.59
C PHE A 42 10.82 1.38 -3.23
N PRO A 43 10.03 2.27 -2.61
CA PRO A 43 10.54 3.52 -2.08
C PRO A 43 11.72 3.31 -1.14
N VAL A 44 12.85 3.97 -1.43
CA VAL A 44 14.02 3.98 -0.53
C VAL A 44 13.75 4.97 0.60
N ILE A 45 13.99 4.55 1.85
CA ILE A 45 13.92 5.47 2.97
C ILE A 45 14.99 6.56 2.78
N ALA A 46 14.52 7.81 2.67
CA ALA A 46 15.35 8.98 2.42
C ALA A 46 16.39 9.20 3.54
N GLU A 47 17.50 9.83 3.18
CA GLU A 47 18.57 10.15 4.14
C GLU A 47 18.04 10.95 5.34
N GLY A 48 18.29 10.43 6.55
CA GLY A 48 17.85 11.03 7.82
C GLY A 48 16.66 10.35 8.50
N THR A 49 15.96 9.42 7.84
CA THR A 49 15.02 8.48 8.48
C THR A 49 15.74 7.14 8.62
N LEU A 50 15.99 6.67 9.84
CA LEU A 50 16.86 5.51 10.09
C LEU A 50 16.19 4.19 9.70
N ASP A 51 14.91 4.04 10.03
CA ASP A 51 14.05 2.92 9.65
C ASP A 51 12.57 3.36 9.68
N GLY A 52 11.71 2.55 9.04
CA GLY A 52 10.27 2.76 8.98
C GLY A 52 9.52 1.47 9.26
N PRO A 53 8.33 1.54 9.88
CA PRO A 53 7.55 0.36 10.25
C PRO A 53 7.00 -0.39 9.02
N GLY A 54 6.79 0.31 7.90
CA GLY A 54 6.35 -0.33 6.66
C GLY A 54 6.23 0.64 5.49
N GLY A 55 5.98 0.08 4.32
CA GLY A 55 5.69 0.78 3.09
C GLY A 55 4.98 -0.13 2.10
N TYR A 56 4.49 0.42 1.01
CA TYR A 56 3.92 -0.36 -0.07
C TYR A 56 4.33 0.15 -1.45
N ALA A 57 4.38 -0.77 -2.40
CA ALA A 57 4.46 -0.47 -3.81
C ALA A 57 3.20 -1.00 -4.51
N THR A 58 2.72 -0.31 -5.53
CA THR A 58 1.62 -0.73 -6.38
C THR A 58 2.11 -0.78 -7.82
N LEU A 59 1.97 -1.94 -8.46
CA LEU A 59 2.08 -2.07 -9.91
C LEU A 59 0.68 -2.13 -10.50
N TYR A 60 0.40 -1.22 -11.44
CA TYR A 60 -0.86 -1.21 -12.17
C TYR A 60 -0.79 -2.20 -13.33
N VAL A 61 -1.84 -3.02 -13.44
CA VAL A 61 -1.95 -4.05 -14.47
C VAL A 61 -2.59 -3.40 -15.71
N PRO A 62 -1.87 -3.27 -16.83
CA PRO A 62 -2.43 -2.69 -18.04
C PRO A 62 -3.46 -3.62 -18.68
N ALA A 63 -4.37 -3.03 -19.46
CA ALA A 63 -5.26 -3.79 -20.33
C ALA A 63 -4.46 -4.70 -21.29
N GLY A 64 -5.10 -5.76 -21.78
CA GLY A 64 -4.47 -6.73 -22.69
C GLY A 64 -3.41 -7.62 -22.03
N THR A 65 -3.37 -7.66 -20.69
CA THR A 65 -2.45 -8.52 -19.93
C THR A 65 -3.15 -9.25 -18.78
N GLU A 66 -2.60 -10.38 -18.37
CA GLU A 66 -3.01 -11.13 -17.18
C GLU A 66 -1.77 -11.43 -16.32
N VAL A 67 -1.87 -11.20 -15.01
CA VAL A 67 -0.77 -11.49 -14.09
C VAL A 67 -0.67 -13.00 -13.86
N THR A 68 0.52 -13.56 -14.11
CA THR A 68 0.81 -15.00 -14.01
C THR A 68 1.72 -15.33 -12.83
N SER A 69 2.55 -14.37 -12.40
CA SER A 69 3.42 -14.52 -11.23
C SER A 69 3.75 -13.16 -10.63
N THR A 70 4.02 -13.14 -9.33
CA THR A 70 4.43 -11.94 -8.62
C THR A 70 5.26 -12.28 -7.39
N TYR A 71 6.32 -11.51 -7.13
CA TYR A 71 7.22 -11.75 -6.01
C TYR A 71 8.06 -10.52 -5.67
N ILE A 72 8.79 -10.61 -4.56
CA ILE A 72 9.69 -9.55 -4.07
C ILE A 72 11.13 -10.03 -4.22
N THR A 73 12.05 -9.15 -4.61
CA THR A 73 13.49 -9.44 -4.64
C THR A 73 14.33 -8.39 -3.92
N ASP A 74 15.54 -8.77 -3.55
CA ASP A 74 16.60 -7.82 -3.20
C ASP A 74 17.25 -7.19 -4.45
N ALA A 75 18.24 -6.33 -4.24
CA ALA A 75 19.03 -5.70 -5.30
C ALA A 75 19.92 -6.65 -6.11
N THR A 76 20.11 -7.89 -5.68
CA THR A 76 20.80 -8.94 -6.46
C THR A 76 19.85 -9.73 -7.34
N GLY A 77 18.53 -9.50 -7.21
CA GLY A 77 17.49 -10.26 -7.89
C GLY A 77 17.11 -11.57 -7.18
N ALA A 78 17.60 -11.80 -5.96
CA ALA A 78 17.22 -12.98 -5.19
C ALA A 78 15.81 -12.82 -4.63
N PRO A 79 14.91 -13.82 -4.78
CA PRO A 79 13.58 -13.79 -4.18
C PRO A 79 13.65 -13.65 -2.66
N LEU A 80 12.72 -12.87 -2.10
CA LEU A 80 12.57 -12.63 -0.68
C LEU A 80 11.16 -12.96 -0.22
N ASP A 81 11.08 -13.54 0.98
CA ASP A 81 9.82 -13.63 1.72
C ASP A 81 9.36 -12.22 2.12
N ALA A 82 8.04 -12.05 2.28
CA ALA A 82 7.50 -10.86 2.93
C ALA A 82 8.02 -10.78 4.38
N ARG A 83 7.99 -9.57 4.94
CA ARG A 83 8.48 -9.31 6.29
C ARG A 83 7.43 -8.64 7.15
N PRO A 84 7.37 -8.94 8.46
CA PRO A 84 6.50 -8.23 9.39
C PRO A 84 6.87 -6.75 9.43
N ALA A 85 5.89 -5.91 9.78
CA ALA A 85 6.08 -4.49 10.02
C ALA A 85 6.94 -4.25 11.27
N ARG A 86 8.26 -4.36 11.11
CA ARG A 86 9.24 -4.24 12.19
C ARG A 86 10.42 -3.43 11.71
N ALA A 87 10.71 -2.32 12.36
CA ALA A 87 11.86 -1.50 12.05
C ALA A 87 13.16 -2.34 12.05
N SER A 88 14.08 -2.06 11.12
CA SER A 88 15.29 -2.89 10.92
C SER A 88 16.22 -2.91 12.13
N THR A 89 16.12 -1.91 13.02
CA THR A 89 16.79 -1.86 14.33
C THR A 89 16.19 -2.85 15.35
N GLY A 90 15.10 -3.51 15.00
CA GLY A 90 14.37 -4.45 15.83
C GLY A 90 13.22 -3.82 16.63
N SER A 91 13.00 -2.51 16.51
CA SER A 91 11.89 -1.79 17.14
C SER A 91 10.56 -2.15 16.44
N GLY A 92 9.53 -2.50 17.21
CA GLY A 92 8.20 -2.79 16.70
C GLY A 92 7.37 -1.52 16.45
N VAL A 93 6.12 -1.70 16.05
CA VAL A 93 5.14 -0.61 15.90
C VAL A 93 4.34 -0.48 17.20
N SER A 94 3.89 0.71 17.54
CA SER A 94 3.08 0.90 18.74
C SER A 94 1.67 0.33 18.61
N LYS A 95 1.14 -0.26 19.69
CA LYS A 95 -0.31 -0.50 19.83
C LYS A 95 -1.11 0.79 20.04
N GLY A 96 -0.45 1.89 20.41
CA GLY A 96 -1.12 3.16 20.69
C GLY A 96 -1.52 3.91 19.41
N TRP A 97 -2.25 5.01 19.60
CA TRP A 97 -2.82 5.80 18.50
C TRP A 97 -1.83 6.79 17.84
N GLY A 98 -0.58 6.85 18.28
CA GLY A 98 0.44 7.71 17.68
C GLY A 98 0.32 9.22 18.01
N PRO A 99 1.22 10.05 17.48
CA PRO A 99 1.27 11.50 17.70
C PRO A 99 0.01 12.32 17.33
N LYS A 100 -0.92 11.80 16.50
CA LYS A 100 -2.23 12.42 16.21
C LYS A 100 -3.13 12.47 17.44
N GLY A 101 -2.81 11.69 18.46
CA GLY A 101 -3.70 11.46 19.59
C GLY A 101 -4.94 10.68 19.18
N GLN A 102 -5.82 10.50 20.15
CA GLN A 102 -7.10 9.84 19.98
C GLN A 102 -7.94 10.52 18.89
N GLN A 103 -8.29 9.78 17.82
CA GLN A 103 -9.27 10.25 16.84
C GLN A 103 -10.69 9.85 17.24
N THR A 104 -11.66 10.56 16.68
CA THR A 104 -13.09 10.22 16.75
C THR A 104 -13.56 9.87 15.35
N PHE A 105 -14.54 8.97 15.23
CA PHE A 105 -15.22 8.79 13.95
C PHE A 105 -15.95 10.09 13.59
N ASP A 106 -15.46 10.78 12.56
CA ASP A 106 -16.12 11.95 11.99
C ASP A 106 -17.16 11.49 10.95
N ILE A 107 -18.42 11.41 11.39
CA ILE A 107 -19.55 11.04 10.54
C ILE A 107 -19.93 12.11 9.51
N SER A 108 -19.22 13.24 9.45
CA SER A 108 -19.39 14.21 8.36
C SER A 108 -19.08 13.56 7.00
N PRO A 109 -19.63 14.09 5.89
CA PRO A 109 -19.38 13.54 4.55
C PRO A 109 -17.88 13.43 4.20
N ASN A 110 -17.06 14.31 4.78
CA ASN A 110 -15.64 14.47 4.47
C ASN A 110 -14.73 13.83 5.55
N GLY A 111 -15.32 13.14 6.52
CA GLY A 111 -14.64 12.47 7.62
C GLY A 111 -14.56 10.95 7.47
N TRP A 112 -14.13 10.29 8.56
CA TRP A 112 -14.24 8.84 8.70
C TRP A 112 -15.66 8.48 9.10
N SER A 113 -16.51 8.24 8.10
CA SER A 113 -17.95 8.02 8.25
C SER A 113 -18.29 6.55 7.98
N PRO A 114 -18.03 5.64 8.94
CA PRO A 114 -18.28 4.22 8.77
C PRO A 114 -19.78 3.96 8.64
N SER A 115 -20.11 3.00 7.78
CA SER A 115 -21.47 2.49 7.62
C SER A 115 -21.93 1.63 8.81
N ASP A 116 -20.99 1.13 9.63
CA ASP A 116 -21.25 0.38 10.87
C ASP A 116 -20.21 0.71 11.96
N THR A 117 -20.67 0.99 13.19
CA THR A 117 -19.83 1.23 14.37
C THR A 117 -20.08 0.22 15.50
N ALA A 118 -20.90 -0.81 15.28
CA ALA A 118 -21.26 -1.80 16.29
C ALA A 118 -20.04 -2.57 16.83
N GLN A 119 -18.98 -2.66 16.03
CA GLN A 119 -17.74 -3.33 16.41
C GLN A 119 -17.01 -2.62 17.55
N CYS A 120 -17.08 -1.29 17.65
CA CYS A 120 -16.55 -0.55 18.80
C CYS A 120 -17.26 -0.94 20.08
N GLN A 121 -18.58 -1.04 20.05
CA GLN A 121 -19.38 -1.47 21.20
C GLN A 121 -19.09 -2.92 21.57
N ALA A 122 -18.95 -3.81 20.58
CA ALA A 122 -18.58 -5.20 20.80
C ALA A 122 -17.19 -5.35 21.45
N ALA A 123 -16.26 -4.47 21.10
CA ALA A 123 -14.95 -4.36 21.75
C ALA A 123 -15.00 -3.64 23.12
N GLY A 124 -16.15 -3.12 23.55
CA GLY A 124 -16.32 -2.45 24.84
C GLY A 124 -15.94 -0.97 24.86
N PHE A 125 -15.81 -0.33 23.69
CA PHE A 125 -15.41 1.06 23.53
C PHE A 125 -16.57 1.94 23.03
N SER A 126 -16.52 3.22 23.39
CA SER A 126 -17.39 4.22 22.77
C SER A 126 -16.88 4.56 21.37
N ILE A 127 -17.74 5.05 20.48
CA ILE A 127 -17.34 5.53 19.15
C ILE A 127 -16.30 6.67 19.25
N ALA A 128 -16.30 7.43 20.34
CA ALA A 128 -15.32 8.48 20.57
C ALA A 128 -13.94 7.96 20.98
N ASP A 129 -13.84 6.72 21.47
CA ASP A 129 -12.62 6.13 22.05
C ASP A 129 -12.18 4.83 21.34
N CYS A 130 -12.50 4.70 20.05
CA CYS A 130 -12.34 3.47 19.28
C CYS A 130 -11.31 3.64 18.15
N ASN A 131 -10.03 3.82 18.51
CA ASN A 131 -8.95 3.95 17.55
C ASN A 131 -8.29 2.60 17.24
N ALA A 132 -7.83 2.44 15.99
CA ALA A 132 -6.96 1.35 15.63
C ALA A 132 -5.57 1.55 16.26
N GLY A 133 -4.90 0.47 16.62
CA GLY A 133 -3.48 0.52 16.97
C GLY A 133 -2.62 0.63 15.72
N LEU A 134 -1.55 1.44 15.74
CA LEU A 134 -0.65 1.58 14.58
C LEU A 134 -0.09 0.24 14.11
N ALA A 135 0.19 -0.68 15.04
CA ALA A 135 0.70 -2.01 14.74
C ALA A 135 -0.28 -2.86 13.92
N TYR A 136 -1.60 -2.62 14.01
CA TYR A 136 -2.61 -3.29 13.20
C TYR A 136 -2.84 -2.62 11.84
N ILE A 137 -2.68 -1.29 11.78
CA ILE A 137 -2.78 -0.53 10.53
C ILE A 137 -1.66 -0.92 9.56
N TYR A 138 -0.43 -1.07 10.07
CA TYR A 138 0.76 -1.37 9.25
C TYR A 138 1.16 -2.84 9.24
N GLY A 139 0.62 -3.66 10.14
CA GLY A 139 1.09 -5.04 10.35
C GLY A 139 0.72 -6.02 9.25
N ASP A 140 -0.29 -5.70 8.43
CA ASP A 140 -0.65 -6.53 7.28
C ASP A 140 0.38 -6.35 6.17
N THR A 141 1.20 -7.40 5.96
CA THR A 141 2.26 -7.42 4.94
C THR A 141 2.13 -8.65 4.05
N GLY A 142 2.69 -8.56 2.84
CA GLY A 142 2.53 -9.56 1.79
C GLY A 142 2.25 -8.93 0.43
N ILE A 143 1.66 -9.71 -0.46
CA ILE A 143 1.26 -9.27 -1.80
C ILE A 143 -0.27 -9.37 -1.91
N PHE A 144 -0.88 -8.36 -2.50
CA PHE A 144 -2.31 -8.19 -2.63
C PHE A 144 -2.68 -7.79 -4.06
N TYR A 145 -3.93 -8.02 -4.46
CA TYR A 145 -4.46 -7.60 -5.74
C TYR A 145 -5.86 -6.99 -5.58
N SER A 146 -6.25 -6.18 -6.55
CA SER A 146 -7.59 -5.61 -6.62
C SER A 146 -8.16 -5.60 -8.03
N THR A 147 -9.47 -5.82 -8.11
CA THR A 147 -10.30 -5.67 -9.31
C THR A 147 -11.24 -4.46 -9.22
N ARG A 148 -11.28 -3.78 -8.07
CA ARG A 148 -12.20 -2.67 -7.80
C ARG A 148 -11.76 -1.41 -8.56
N SER A 149 -12.71 -0.66 -9.11
CA SER A 149 -12.40 0.48 -10.00
C SER A 149 -11.69 1.65 -9.30
N ASP A 150 -11.78 1.74 -7.98
CA ASP A 150 -11.12 2.79 -7.19
C ASP A 150 -9.63 2.53 -6.93
N THR A 151 -9.12 1.33 -7.22
CA THR A 151 -7.67 1.03 -7.25
C THR A 151 -7.06 1.13 -8.65
N GLN A 152 -7.87 1.45 -9.67
CA GLN A 152 -7.38 1.62 -11.03
C GLN A 152 -6.49 2.87 -11.14
N LEU A 153 -5.48 2.79 -12.01
CA LEU A 153 -4.62 3.92 -12.35
C LEU A 153 -5.46 5.12 -12.82
N PHE A 154 -5.16 6.28 -12.24
CA PHE A 154 -5.62 7.59 -12.68
C PHE A 154 -4.40 8.48 -12.91
N ALA A 155 -4.09 8.71 -14.18
CA ALA A 155 -3.17 9.74 -14.62
C ALA A 155 -3.98 10.80 -15.40
N ASN A 156 -4.29 11.94 -14.78
CA ASN A 156 -5.14 13.00 -15.32
C ASN A 156 -4.68 13.44 -16.73
N GLY A 157 -5.43 13.01 -17.75
CA GLY A 157 -5.16 13.30 -19.16
C GLY A 157 -4.03 12.49 -19.80
N SER A 158 -3.59 11.38 -19.18
CA SER A 158 -2.51 10.52 -19.69
C SER A 158 -2.69 9.06 -19.25
N ASP A 159 -2.05 8.12 -19.93
CA ASP A 159 -1.97 6.72 -19.50
C ASP A 159 -0.68 6.42 -18.71
N ILE A 160 0.18 7.44 -18.54
CA ILE A 160 1.47 7.32 -17.86
C ILE A 160 1.45 8.18 -16.60
N ALA A 161 1.68 7.54 -15.45
CA ALA A 161 1.82 8.18 -14.16
C ALA A 161 3.12 9.01 -14.09
N THR A 162 2.99 10.28 -13.75
CA THR A 162 4.07 11.22 -13.45
C THR A 162 3.82 11.89 -12.10
N LEU A 163 4.81 12.62 -11.61
CA LEU A 163 4.69 13.40 -10.38
C LEU A 163 3.62 14.50 -10.46
N GLU A 164 3.15 14.84 -11.65
CA GLU A 164 2.32 16.02 -11.91
C GLU A 164 0.87 15.67 -12.30
N ASN A 165 0.54 14.39 -12.46
CA ASN A 165 -0.72 13.99 -13.09
C ASN A 165 -1.56 12.95 -12.33
N GLY A 166 -1.49 12.82 -11.01
CA GLY A 166 -2.44 12.02 -10.22
C GLY A 166 -3.54 12.85 -9.53
N TYR A 167 -4.28 12.21 -8.63
CA TYR A 167 -5.11 12.87 -7.62
C TYR A 167 -4.25 13.79 -6.77
N LEU A 168 -4.71 15.01 -6.54
CA LEU A 168 -3.97 16.04 -5.81
C LEU A 168 -4.27 15.90 -4.32
N VAL A 169 -3.25 15.59 -3.55
CA VAL A 169 -3.33 15.51 -2.09
C VAL A 169 -2.44 16.60 -1.50
N ASN A 170 -2.94 17.38 -0.54
CA ASN A 170 -2.20 18.49 0.06
C ASN A 170 -1.81 18.24 1.55
N PRO A 171 -0.90 17.28 1.83
CA PRO A 171 -0.45 16.97 3.18
C PRO A 171 0.25 18.16 3.89
N THR A 172 -0.14 18.51 5.12
CA THR A 172 0.38 19.67 5.88
C THR A 172 1.47 19.36 6.93
N ASN A 173 1.69 18.09 7.29
CA ASN A 173 2.58 17.70 8.40
C ASN A 173 3.85 16.94 7.99
N GLY A 174 4.37 17.20 6.79
CA GLY A 174 5.73 16.77 6.44
C GLY A 174 6.51 18.00 6.03
N SER A 175 7.68 18.24 6.64
CA SER A 175 8.75 18.93 5.92
C SER A 175 8.78 18.33 4.51
N PRO A 176 8.71 19.16 3.46
CA PRO A 176 8.56 18.64 2.10
C PRO A 176 9.75 17.68 1.88
N TRP A 177 9.69 16.54 1.19
CA TRP A 177 9.36 16.30 -0.21
C TRP A 177 10.48 16.61 -1.25
N PRO A 178 11.50 17.49 -1.06
CA PRO A 178 12.61 17.64 -2.01
C PRO A 178 13.56 16.45 -2.07
N SER A 179 13.66 15.62 -1.01
CA SER A 179 14.57 14.46 -0.99
C SER A 179 14.12 13.32 -1.91
N VAL A 180 12.95 13.47 -2.52
CA VAL A 180 12.21 12.44 -3.25
C VAL A 180 12.07 12.77 -4.75
N GLY A 181 12.70 13.85 -5.20
CA GLY A 181 12.79 14.20 -6.62
C GLY A 181 11.58 14.94 -7.21
N GLY A 182 10.58 15.32 -6.41
CA GLY A 182 9.45 16.14 -6.84
C GLY A 182 9.46 17.55 -6.26
N MET A 183 9.31 18.58 -7.09
CA MET A 183 8.90 19.91 -6.66
C MET A 183 7.38 20.04 -6.88
N GLY A 184 6.59 20.32 -5.84
CA GLY A 184 5.14 20.59 -5.98
C GLY A 184 4.26 19.87 -4.95
N THR A 185 2.94 20.03 -5.10
CA THR A 185 1.91 19.37 -4.28
C THR A 185 1.88 17.87 -4.56
N ALA A 186 1.76 17.04 -3.52
CA ALA A 186 1.83 15.58 -3.64
C ALA A 186 0.67 15.01 -4.46
N ARG A 187 0.92 13.88 -5.11
CA ARG A 187 -0.07 13.19 -5.93
C ARG A 187 -0.03 11.70 -5.70
N VAL A 188 -1.21 11.09 -5.84
CA VAL A 188 -1.37 9.63 -5.85
C VAL A 188 -2.18 9.20 -7.06
N HIS A 189 -1.99 7.97 -7.54
CA HIS A 189 -2.52 7.54 -8.84
C HIS A 189 -3.66 6.52 -8.77
N ASN A 190 -4.27 6.33 -7.61
CA ASN A 190 -5.58 5.69 -7.52
C ASN A 190 -6.46 6.37 -6.48
N LYS A 191 -7.77 6.15 -6.60
CA LYS A 191 -8.77 6.82 -5.78
C LYS A 191 -8.72 6.34 -4.33
N TRP A 192 -8.45 5.04 -4.14
CA TRP A 192 -8.28 4.42 -2.84
C TRP A 192 -7.22 5.14 -2.00
N ASP A 193 -6.00 5.31 -2.51
CA ASP A 193 -4.91 5.94 -1.79
C ASP A 193 -5.18 7.41 -1.48
N ALA A 194 -5.82 8.12 -2.41
CA ALA A 194 -6.20 9.52 -2.17
C ALA A 194 -7.23 9.63 -1.04
N VAL A 195 -8.26 8.77 -1.02
CA VAL A 195 -9.28 8.73 0.04
C VAL A 195 -8.70 8.29 1.39
N GLN A 196 -7.70 7.41 1.36
CA GLN A 196 -7.04 6.84 2.54
C GLN A 196 -5.88 7.72 3.07
N ILE A 197 -5.55 8.84 2.43
CA ILE A 197 -4.44 9.71 2.85
C ILE A 197 -4.55 10.20 4.30
N ASN A 198 -5.78 10.28 4.82
CA ASN A 198 -6.07 10.55 6.23
C ASN A 198 -5.42 9.55 7.19
N ALA A 199 -5.28 8.29 6.78
CA ALA A 199 -4.64 7.23 7.55
C ALA A 199 -3.12 7.40 7.63
N PHE A 200 -2.51 7.97 6.59
CA PHE A 200 -1.04 8.04 6.44
C PHE A 200 -0.41 9.29 7.08
N GLY A 201 -1.02 9.86 8.12
CA GLY A 201 -0.26 10.75 9.00
C GLY A 201 0.00 12.17 8.47
N SER A 202 -0.87 12.70 7.63
CA SER A 202 -0.78 14.10 7.20
C SER A 202 -2.00 14.92 7.63
N GLY A 203 -1.95 16.25 7.51
CA GLY A 203 -3.15 17.13 7.58
C GLY A 203 -3.40 17.82 6.23
N GLY A 204 -4.43 18.67 6.07
CA GLY A 204 -4.73 19.37 4.79
C GLY A 204 -6.03 18.95 4.07
N THR A 205 -6.06 19.09 2.74
CA THR A 205 -7.24 18.85 1.89
C THR A 205 -6.90 17.99 0.66
N ILE A 206 -7.90 17.27 0.15
CA ILE A 206 -7.89 16.72 -1.21
C ILE A 206 -8.55 17.75 -2.11
N ASP A 207 -7.88 18.13 -3.20
CA ASP A 207 -8.45 19.09 -4.15
C ASP A 207 -9.36 18.39 -5.17
N PRO A 208 -10.40 19.07 -5.72
CA PRO A 208 -11.31 18.47 -6.69
C PRO A 208 -10.63 18.33 -8.06
N ASN A 209 -9.87 17.25 -8.26
CA ASN A 209 -9.20 16.95 -9.53
C ASN A 209 -9.36 15.47 -9.95
N GLY A 210 -10.60 14.97 -9.84
CA GLY A 210 -10.94 13.54 -10.00
C GLY A 210 -11.89 13.05 -8.90
N PHE A 211 -12.15 13.89 -7.90
CA PHE A 211 -13.12 13.68 -6.82
C PHE A 211 -14.35 14.57 -6.99
N SER A 212 -15.49 14.07 -6.52
CA SER A 212 -16.60 14.92 -6.13
C SER A 212 -16.29 15.60 -4.79
N THR A 213 -16.93 16.74 -4.51
CA THR A 213 -16.75 17.49 -3.25
C THR A 213 -17.16 16.69 -1.99
N GLN A 214 -17.94 15.62 -2.15
CA GLN A 214 -18.32 14.70 -1.07
C GLN A 214 -17.24 13.64 -0.77
N GLU A 215 -16.29 13.47 -1.69
CA GLU A 215 -15.19 12.51 -1.55
C GLU A 215 -13.91 13.17 -1.07
N GLU A 216 -13.87 14.51 -1.04
CA GLU A 216 -12.81 15.27 -0.40
C GLU A 216 -12.74 14.88 1.09
N THR A 217 -11.56 14.50 1.56
CA THR A 217 -11.34 14.35 3.00
C THR A 217 -10.74 15.62 3.59
N THR A 218 -11.17 15.95 4.80
CA THR A 218 -10.38 16.86 5.64
C THR A 218 -9.37 16.02 6.38
N ILE A 219 -8.10 16.37 6.24
CA ILE A 219 -7.00 15.61 6.80
C ILE A 219 -6.61 16.29 8.13
N THR A 220 -6.81 15.61 9.26
CA THR A 220 -6.37 16.10 10.59
C THR A 220 -4.87 15.91 10.71
N GLY A 221 -4.11 16.97 10.99
CA GLY A 221 -2.63 16.93 11.06
C GLY A 221 -2.07 16.00 12.16
N GLY A 222 -0.85 15.51 11.95
CA GLY A 222 -0.11 14.60 12.86
C GLY A 222 0.18 13.24 12.22
N ARG A 223 1.05 12.39 12.81
CA ARG A 223 1.19 10.95 12.47
C ARG A 223 0.34 10.14 13.43
N GLY A 224 -0.49 9.18 13.00
CA GLY A 224 -1.27 8.42 13.98
C GLY A 224 -2.49 7.72 13.44
N ALA A 225 -3.22 7.11 14.37
CA ALA A 225 -4.25 6.13 14.13
C ALA A 225 -5.44 6.67 13.36
N THR A 226 -6.03 5.74 12.63
CA THR A 226 -7.39 5.80 12.11
C THR A 226 -8.35 5.22 13.15
N PRO A 227 -9.66 5.40 12.94
CA PRO A 227 -10.63 4.65 13.70
C PRO A 227 -10.45 3.14 13.54
N PHE A 228 -10.94 2.37 14.51
CA PHE A 228 -10.79 0.92 14.61
C PHE A 228 -11.07 0.17 13.29
N ARG A 229 -10.17 -0.76 12.94
CA ARG A 229 -10.14 -1.58 11.71
C ARG A 229 -10.08 -0.82 10.38
N ALA A 230 -9.97 0.50 10.39
CA ALA A 230 -9.85 1.30 9.17
C ALA A 230 -8.41 1.73 8.91
N GLY A 231 -8.10 2.18 7.69
CA GLY A 231 -6.85 2.89 7.40
C GLY A 231 -5.64 2.05 7.00
N SER A 232 -5.79 0.72 6.91
CA SER A 232 -4.72 -0.10 6.33
C SER A 232 -4.56 0.20 4.83
N PRO A 233 -3.32 0.34 4.32
CA PRO A 233 -3.07 0.49 2.89
C PRO A 233 -3.52 -0.72 2.07
N VAL A 234 -3.65 -1.87 2.73
CA VAL A 234 -4.05 -3.15 2.14
C VAL A 234 -5.36 -3.66 2.75
N ALA A 235 -6.22 -2.73 3.22
CA ALA A 235 -7.52 -3.11 3.77
C ALA A 235 -8.34 -3.90 2.74
N GLY A 236 -8.91 -5.00 3.21
CA GLY A 236 -9.73 -5.91 2.43
C GLY A 236 -10.10 -7.18 3.19
N PRO A 237 -10.75 -8.15 2.54
CA PRO A 237 -11.42 -9.27 3.21
C PRO A 237 -10.51 -10.16 4.07
N GLU A 238 -9.21 -10.17 3.78
CA GLU A 238 -8.19 -11.04 4.40
C GLU A 238 -7.14 -10.21 5.18
N SER A 239 -7.52 -9.01 5.60
CA SER A 239 -6.69 -8.11 6.42
C SER A 239 -7.34 -7.88 7.78
N GLY A 240 -6.51 -7.58 8.77
CA GLY A 240 -6.99 -7.34 10.13
C GLY A 240 -7.69 -6.00 10.29
N SER A 241 -7.21 -4.99 9.56
CA SER A 241 -7.88 -3.71 9.36
C SER A 241 -8.54 -3.68 8.00
N ASP A 242 -9.69 -4.35 7.89
CA ASP A 242 -10.39 -4.63 6.64
C ASP A 242 -11.21 -3.47 6.08
N TRP A 243 -11.40 -2.40 6.85
CA TRP A 243 -12.30 -1.34 6.46
C TRP A 243 -11.65 -0.21 5.68
N ASP A 244 -12.41 0.27 4.72
CA ASP A 244 -12.21 1.56 4.10
C ASP A 244 -12.73 2.70 4.98
N ARG A 245 -12.59 3.93 4.49
CA ARG A 245 -13.06 5.09 5.27
C ARG A 245 -14.57 5.14 5.52
N TYR A 246 -15.33 4.38 4.75
CA TYR A 246 -16.77 4.27 4.84
C TYR A 246 -17.20 3.02 5.64
N GLY A 247 -16.27 2.36 6.34
CA GLY A 247 -16.57 1.17 7.14
C GLY A 247 -17.01 -0.03 6.29
N THR A 248 -16.71 -0.02 4.99
CA THR A 248 -16.95 -1.15 4.10
C THR A 248 -15.64 -1.90 3.86
N THR A 249 -15.71 -3.19 3.55
CA THR A 249 -14.50 -3.97 3.28
C THR A 249 -13.73 -3.37 2.10
N GLY A 250 -12.43 -3.15 2.30
CA GLY A 250 -11.52 -2.60 1.31
C GLY A 250 -11.28 -3.53 0.11
N PRO A 251 -10.56 -3.06 -0.91
CA PRO A 251 -10.48 -3.72 -2.22
C PRO A 251 -9.39 -4.80 -2.30
N TRP A 252 -8.46 -4.84 -1.33
CA TRP A 252 -7.23 -5.61 -1.46
C TRP A 252 -7.44 -7.06 -1.02
N ASN A 253 -7.34 -7.97 -1.98
CA ASN A 253 -7.40 -9.41 -1.76
C ASN A 253 -5.97 -9.95 -1.66
N ARG A 254 -5.71 -10.86 -0.73
CA ARG A 254 -4.36 -11.39 -0.47
C ARG A 254 -3.97 -12.42 -1.53
N ILE A 255 -2.69 -12.43 -1.87
CA ILE A 255 -2.03 -13.51 -2.61
C ILE A 255 -1.25 -14.34 -1.59
N SER A 256 -1.39 -15.65 -1.62
CA SER A 256 -0.60 -16.53 -0.75
C SER A 256 0.89 -16.39 -1.09
N TYR A 257 1.66 -15.85 -0.16
CA TYR A 257 3.08 -15.55 -0.35
C TYR A 257 3.88 -15.83 0.94
N PRO A 258 5.07 -16.44 0.85
CA PRO A 258 5.91 -16.72 2.03
C PRO A 258 6.18 -15.49 2.89
N GLY A 259 6.14 -15.66 4.22
CA GLY A 259 6.37 -14.58 5.18
C GLY A 259 5.27 -13.52 5.26
N SER A 260 4.12 -13.73 4.60
CA SER A 260 2.96 -12.82 4.71
C SER A 260 2.43 -12.78 6.14
N CYS A 261 2.15 -11.58 6.62
CA CYS A 261 1.60 -11.34 7.95
C CYS A 261 0.15 -10.90 7.86
N GLU A 262 -0.67 -11.50 8.72
CA GLU A 262 -2.01 -11.04 9.04
C GLU A 262 -1.98 -10.34 10.40
N ALA A 263 -2.36 -9.06 10.42
CA ALA A 263 -2.34 -8.23 11.62
C ALA A 263 -3.75 -7.93 12.12
N ASN A 264 -4.41 -8.97 12.61
CA ASN A 264 -5.76 -8.89 13.15
C ASN A 264 -5.85 -7.94 14.35
N ASP A 265 -6.69 -6.91 14.24
CA ASP A 265 -7.14 -6.10 15.37
C ASP A 265 -8.30 -6.85 16.06
N PRO A 266 -8.05 -7.57 17.16
CA PRO A 266 -9.01 -8.53 17.68
C PRO A 266 -10.24 -7.83 18.25
N LEU A 267 -11.41 -8.36 17.91
CA LEU A 267 -12.70 -7.91 18.44
C LEU A 267 -12.92 -8.42 19.88
N LEU A 268 -12.07 -7.98 20.82
CA LEU A 268 -12.09 -8.38 22.22
C LEU A 268 -12.10 -7.17 23.14
N ALA A 269 -12.89 -7.23 24.21
CA ALA A 269 -12.78 -6.27 25.31
C ALA A 269 -11.48 -6.50 26.09
N GLY A 270 -10.64 -5.47 26.23
CA GLY A 270 -9.38 -5.53 26.98
C GLY A 270 -8.16 -5.04 26.19
N PRO A 271 -6.93 -5.35 26.65
CA PRO A 271 -5.67 -4.75 26.18
C PRO A 271 -5.23 -5.16 24.77
N ASP A 272 -6.00 -6.04 24.12
CA ASP A 272 -5.74 -6.50 22.76
C ASP A 272 -6.64 -5.85 21.72
N GLY A 273 -7.77 -5.23 22.12
CA GLY A 273 -8.68 -4.48 21.22
C GLY A 273 -8.19 -3.06 20.88
N PRO A 274 -9.11 -2.11 20.59
CA PRO A 274 -8.78 -0.73 20.23
C PRO A 274 -7.69 -0.09 21.10
N ALA A 275 -6.88 0.80 20.49
CA ALA A 275 -5.78 1.47 21.16
C ALA A 275 -6.26 2.21 22.43
N THR A 276 -5.65 1.89 23.58
CA THR A 276 -6.05 2.43 24.90
C THR A 276 -5.11 3.50 25.46
N GLY A 277 -4.12 3.93 24.69
CA GLY A 277 -3.11 4.89 25.14
C GLY A 277 -2.28 5.48 24.01
N ASP A 278 -1.46 6.47 24.36
CA ASP A 278 -0.52 7.10 23.42
C ASP A 278 0.41 6.06 22.81
N GLY A 279 0.65 6.21 21.51
CA GLY A 279 1.67 5.44 20.79
C GLY A 279 2.76 6.36 20.28
N SER A 280 3.94 5.81 20.02
CA SER A 280 4.97 6.52 19.27
C SER A 280 5.40 5.70 18.05
N VAL A 281 6.04 6.36 17.10
CA VAL A 281 6.79 5.71 16.02
C VAL A 281 8.27 5.96 16.32
N PHE A 282 9.12 4.95 16.17
CA PHE A 282 10.56 5.15 16.28
C PHE A 282 11.00 6.25 15.30
N PRO A 283 11.94 7.16 15.66
CA PRO A 283 12.72 7.26 16.90
C PRO A 283 12.15 8.24 17.95
N GLU A 284 10.87 8.64 17.87
CA GLU A 284 10.33 9.74 18.70
C GLU A 284 10.34 9.44 20.21
N THR A 285 10.32 8.17 20.62
CA THR A 285 10.67 7.74 21.98
C THR A 285 11.49 6.45 21.97
N LEU A 286 12.43 6.34 22.92
CA LEU A 286 13.21 5.12 23.19
C LEU A 286 12.48 4.18 24.16
N ASP A 287 11.20 4.40 24.47
CA ASP A 287 10.47 3.55 25.41
C ASP A 287 10.15 2.19 24.75
N PRO A 288 10.84 1.11 25.16
CA PRO A 288 10.65 -0.20 24.55
C PRO A 288 9.25 -0.77 24.82
N GLY A 289 8.53 -0.27 25.84
CA GLY A 289 7.16 -0.72 26.14
C GLY A 289 6.11 -0.19 25.16
N VAL A 290 6.41 0.92 24.46
CA VAL A 290 5.48 1.56 23.52
C VAL A 290 5.78 1.19 22.06
N ASN A 291 7.03 0.81 21.73
CA ASN A 291 7.51 0.57 20.36
C ASN A 291 8.04 -0.86 20.13
N SER A 292 7.40 -1.89 20.70
CA SER A 292 7.87 -3.29 20.53
C SER A 292 6.75 -4.27 20.24
N PHE A 293 5.55 -3.80 19.88
CA PHE A 293 4.49 -4.71 19.52
C PHE A 293 4.63 -5.13 18.06
N GLU A 294 4.78 -6.43 17.86
CA GLU A 294 4.79 -7.07 16.54
C GLU A 294 3.46 -7.79 16.38
N VAL A 295 2.64 -7.34 15.42
CA VAL A 295 1.43 -8.06 15.02
C VAL A 295 1.72 -8.75 13.72
N CYS A 296 2.03 -10.03 13.81
CA CYS A 296 2.13 -10.89 12.65
C CYS A 296 1.66 -12.28 13.06
N THR A 297 0.47 -12.65 12.57
CA THR A 297 0.14 -14.06 12.41
C THR A 297 0.58 -14.45 11.01
N GLU A 298 1.64 -15.26 10.90
CA GLU A 298 2.08 -15.75 9.59
C GLU A 298 0.93 -16.51 8.93
N THR A 299 0.67 -16.20 7.66
CA THR A 299 -0.50 -16.72 6.94
C THR A 299 -0.13 -17.19 5.54
N THR A 300 -0.74 -18.29 5.11
CA THR A 300 -0.72 -18.77 3.72
C THR A 300 -2.09 -18.59 3.05
N SER A 301 -2.99 -17.85 3.70
CA SER A 301 -4.29 -17.50 3.12
C SER A 301 -4.12 -16.59 1.91
N GLY A 302 -5.04 -16.70 0.96
CA GLY A 302 -5.09 -15.87 -0.24
C GLY A 302 -5.07 -16.67 -1.53
N PHE A 303 -5.07 -15.95 -2.64
CA PHE A 303 -5.05 -16.50 -3.98
C PHE A 303 -3.70 -17.19 -4.29
N ASN A 304 -3.75 -18.42 -4.77
CA ASN A 304 -2.56 -19.25 -5.03
C ASN A 304 -1.96 -19.00 -6.43
N LEU A 305 -1.44 -17.80 -6.69
CA LEU A 305 -0.94 -17.40 -8.01
C LEU A 305 0.31 -18.19 -8.44
N ASN A 306 1.36 -18.20 -7.62
CA ASN A 306 2.70 -18.66 -8.01
C ASN A 306 2.88 -20.19 -8.01
N THR A 307 1.78 -20.96 -8.05
CA THR A 307 1.81 -22.42 -7.99
C THR A 307 2.01 -23.06 -9.36
N SER A 308 1.64 -22.36 -10.44
CA SER A 308 1.87 -22.78 -11.82
C SER A 308 1.78 -21.60 -12.80
N SER A 309 2.42 -21.69 -13.96
CA SER A 309 2.28 -20.70 -15.03
C SER A 309 0.92 -20.72 -15.75
N ALA A 310 0.04 -21.67 -15.42
CA ALA A 310 -1.32 -21.73 -15.92
C ALA A 310 -2.30 -20.97 -15.01
N THR A 311 -1.90 -20.64 -13.78
CA THR A 311 -2.70 -19.85 -12.86
C THR A 311 -2.50 -18.37 -13.16
N THR A 312 -3.59 -17.63 -13.33
CA THR A 312 -3.57 -16.17 -13.47
C THR A 312 -4.44 -15.53 -12.41
N LEU A 313 -4.11 -14.28 -12.02
CA LEU A 313 -5.06 -13.46 -11.27
C LEU A 313 -6.34 -13.24 -12.11
N PRO A 314 -7.48 -12.89 -11.47
CA PRO A 314 -8.69 -12.53 -12.20
C PRO A 314 -8.42 -11.54 -13.33
N SER A 315 -9.04 -11.74 -14.49
CA SER A 315 -8.76 -10.98 -15.72
C SER A 315 -9.07 -9.48 -15.60
N ASP A 316 -9.86 -9.08 -14.62
CA ASP A 316 -10.21 -7.70 -14.27
C ASP A 316 -9.29 -7.11 -13.18
N THR A 317 -8.21 -7.80 -12.80
CA THR A 317 -7.20 -7.25 -11.89
C THR A 317 -6.58 -6.01 -12.50
N ASN A 318 -6.65 -4.89 -11.78
CA ASN A 318 -6.15 -3.60 -12.25
C ASN A 318 -4.93 -3.10 -11.45
N ALA A 319 -4.65 -3.71 -10.29
CA ALA A 319 -3.52 -3.36 -9.46
C ALA A 319 -3.04 -4.56 -8.63
N VAL A 320 -1.71 -4.65 -8.46
CA VAL A 320 -1.03 -5.55 -7.52
C VAL A 320 -0.24 -4.69 -6.54
N ARG A 321 -0.48 -4.88 -5.25
CA ARG A 321 0.14 -4.13 -4.15
C ARG A 321 1.04 -5.02 -3.33
N TYR A 322 2.20 -4.51 -2.96
CA TYR A 322 3.20 -5.21 -2.17
C TYR A 322 3.38 -4.40 -0.90
N ALA A 323 2.85 -4.87 0.22
CA ALA A 323 3.06 -4.24 1.52
C ALA A 323 4.21 -4.95 2.22
N PHE A 324 5.25 -4.19 2.55
CA PHE A 324 6.49 -4.72 3.08
C PHE A 324 6.90 -3.97 4.34
N GLY A 325 7.17 -4.74 5.40
CA GLY A 325 7.61 -4.21 6.67
C GLY A 325 9.12 -4.05 6.78
N GLY A 326 9.57 -3.17 7.67
CA GLY A 326 10.96 -3.17 8.12
C GLY A 326 11.99 -2.72 7.11
N ILE A 327 11.69 -1.62 6.43
CA ILE A 327 12.62 -1.02 5.49
C ILE A 327 13.62 -0.19 6.29
N ALA A 328 14.92 -0.35 6.01
CA ALA A 328 15.99 0.48 6.57
C ALA A 328 16.47 1.54 5.58
N GLN A 329 17.12 2.59 6.10
CA GLN A 329 17.87 3.51 5.25
C GLN A 329 18.88 2.76 4.37
N GLY A 330 18.84 3.00 3.06
CA GLY A 330 19.80 2.42 2.10
C GLY A 330 19.50 0.98 1.69
N GLU A 331 18.43 0.36 2.18
CA GLU A 331 17.92 -0.89 1.60
C GLU A 331 17.06 -0.60 0.37
N THR A 332 17.15 -1.47 -0.64
CA THR A 332 16.30 -1.41 -1.83
C THR A 332 15.77 -2.79 -2.12
N TYR A 333 14.44 -2.86 -2.22
CA TYR A 333 13.70 -4.04 -2.60
C TYR A 333 13.00 -3.77 -3.92
N PHE A 334 12.60 -4.83 -4.60
CA PHE A 334 11.94 -4.75 -5.88
C PHE A 334 10.68 -5.60 -5.91
N ALA A 335 9.60 -5.02 -6.42
CA ALA A 335 8.37 -5.71 -6.74
C ALA A 335 8.49 -6.21 -8.18
N VAL A 336 8.33 -7.52 -8.37
CA VAL A 336 8.39 -8.16 -9.68
C VAL A 336 7.01 -8.68 -10.03
N MET A 337 6.55 -8.37 -11.24
CA MET A 337 5.28 -8.84 -11.78
C MET A 337 5.50 -9.43 -13.16
N GLU A 338 5.11 -10.68 -13.33
CA GLU A 338 5.11 -11.37 -14.61
C GLU A 338 3.70 -11.37 -15.18
N VAL A 339 3.55 -10.87 -16.40
CA VAL A 339 2.27 -10.84 -17.09
C VAL A 339 2.34 -11.56 -18.43
N LYS A 340 1.26 -12.25 -18.76
CA LYS A 340 1.02 -12.81 -20.07
C LYS A 340 0.26 -11.79 -20.91
N ILE A 341 0.70 -11.57 -22.14
CA ILE A 341 -0.01 -10.75 -23.11
C ILE A 341 -1.22 -11.53 -23.61
N THR A 342 -2.43 -11.01 -23.38
CA THR A 342 -3.67 -11.61 -23.85
C THR A 342 -4.22 -10.93 -25.10
N ASP A 343 -3.94 -9.65 -25.26
CA ASP A 343 -4.33 -8.87 -26.44
C ASP A 343 -3.30 -7.79 -26.75
N ILE A 344 -2.43 -8.06 -27.73
CA ILE A 344 -1.31 -7.20 -28.09
C ILE A 344 -1.74 -5.81 -28.57
N GLU A 345 -2.92 -5.69 -29.19
CA GLU A 345 -3.42 -4.42 -29.71
C GLU A 345 -3.93 -3.49 -28.61
N ASN A 346 -4.18 -4.04 -27.41
CA ASN A 346 -4.70 -3.31 -26.25
C ASN A 346 -3.71 -3.27 -25.07
N VAL A 347 -2.46 -3.69 -25.25
CA VAL A 347 -1.43 -3.61 -24.19
C VAL A 347 -1.18 -2.13 -23.84
N GLY A 348 -1.57 -1.75 -22.64
CA GLY A 348 -1.33 -0.42 -22.08
C GLY A 348 0.07 -0.23 -21.49
N TYR A 349 0.27 0.90 -20.82
CA TYR A 349 1.52 1.20 -20.12
C TYR A 349 1.57 0.55 -18.74
N PHE A 350 2.71 -0.06 -18.42
CA PHE A 350 3.01 -0.46 -17.05
C PHE A 350 3.38 0.76 -16.22
N ASN A 351 2.69 0.92 -15.10
CA ASN A 351 2.91 2.01 -14.17
C ASN A 351 3.18 1.46 -12.77
N ALA A 352 4.00 2.18 -12.00
CA ALA A 352 4.27 1.86 -10.61
C ALA A 352 4.23 3.10 -9.73
N GLU A 353 3.77 2.88 -8.51
CA GLU A 353 3.65 3.87 -7.45
C GLU A 353 4.20 3.27 -6.15
N GLY A 354 4.91 4.06 -5.36
CA GLY A 354 5.50 3.61 -4.10
C GLY A 354 5.17 4.60 -3.00
N HIS A 355 4.93 4.10 -1.79
CA HIS A 355 4.62 4.86 -0.57
C HIS A 355 5.41 4.29 0.61
N GLY A 356 6.21 5.13 1.27
CA GLY A 356 6.86 4.81 2.55
C GLY A 356 6.10 5.40 3.74
N GLY A 357 6.24 4.77 4.93
CA GLY A 357 5.76 5.29 6.22
C GLY A 357 6.87 5.91 7.06
#